data_AF-A0AAI8QHG0-F1
#
_entry.id   AF-A0AAI8QHG0-F1
#
_cell.length_a   1.000
_cell.length_b   1.000
_cell.length_c   1.000
_cell.angle_alpha   90.00
_cell.angle_beta   90.00
_cell.angle_gamma   90.00
#
_symmetry.space_group_name_H-M   'P 1'
#
loop_
_entity.id
_entity.type
_entity.pdbx_description
1 polymer ?
#
loop_
_entity_poly.entity_id
_entity_poly.type
_entity_poly.pdbx_seq_one_letter_code
_entity_poly.pdbx_strand_id
1 'polypeptide(L)'
;MKEQNNVQGKNIENNHSQGTLQNINGNTNTHTQTTNDTLSNTTQTEENIHSQENHTTNNDVENNHSQMKAYSYHYSPYLRVSSPIASISSGLYHTPRVGDEVIVSFFDEDIDKPYISASLYNQSNPALPPLPLNAHQTSLSARTLNNTKETEDTNSSIVESGLNEITLSNIKEKEQIYLQAQRDYEELIKHNFTQKIQNNKDSIVEGAYNERIKKIHTQTIDLAKIVSIGGEYNTNVALSKDTIVGLSHTLNVGASNKLRVAKDSSEYVGEDKSVEIQANLNTSIKQDENRNVGGNKREIIQGSLDIQSIKECNINSEEQINVTSQHNILFSTQKSTGFESDKNHTEIADNIAMQAKTNIEEEAGNQINFAVGDTSITAKGDCVIIKAGGVEVVIDSKGLVVKGGEVKAE
;
A
#
# COMPACT_ATOMS: atom_id res chain seq x y z
N MET A 1 -26.64 43.81 31.72
CA MET A 1 -26.61 45.03 30.87
C MET A 1 -25.18 45.28 30.46
N LYS A 2 -24.97 45.74 29.21
CA LYS A 2 -23.71 45.77 28.41
C LYS A 2 -23.42 44.44 27.72
N GLU A 3 -23.13 44.35 26.43
CA GLU A 3 -23.09 45.34 25.34
C GLU A 3 -23.18 44.58 23.99
N GLN A 4 -23.59 45.30 22.95
CA GLN A 4 -23.74 44.82 21.56
C GLN A 4 -22.38 44.62 20.87
N ASN A 5 -22.39 43.76 19.83
CA ASN A 5 -21.69 43.85 18.53
C ASN A 5 -21.26 42.44 18.07
N ASN A 6 -21.29 42.01 16.81
CA ASN A 6 -21.85 42.48 15.54
C ASN A 6 -21.72 41.24 14.63
N VAL A 7 -22.80 40.76 14.00
CA VAL A 7 -22.76 39.60 13.10
C VAL A 7 -22.53 40.12 11.69
N GLN A 8 -21.35 39.86 11.13
CA GLN A 8 -21.01 40.21 9.75
C GLN A 8 -21.04 38.96 8.87
N GLY A 9 -21.80 39.07 7.78
CA GLY A 9 -22.20 37.97 6.91
C GLY A 9 -21.09 37.35 6.07
N LYS A 10 -21.30 36.08 5.76
CA LYS A 10 -20.63 35.32 4.69
C LYS A 10 -21.00 35.90 3.33
N ASN A 11 -20.01 36.41 2.59
CA ASN A 11 -20.05 36.49 1.13
C ASN A 11 -19.26 35.30 0.57
N ILE A 12 -19.94 34.44 -0.19
CA ILE A 12 -19.34 33.47 -1.10
C ILE A 12 -19.43 34.10 -2.48
N GLU A 13 -18.31 34.60 -2.98
CA GLU A 13 -18.20 35.10 -4.35
C GLU A 13 -18.07 33.93 -5.33
N ASN A 14 -19.08 33.82 -6.20
CA ASN A 14 -19.00 33.14 -7.49
C ASN A 14 -18.05 33.93 -8.39
N ASN A 15 -16.97 33.31 -8.86
CA ASN A 15 -16.21 33.81 -10.01
C ASN A 15 -16.34 32.85 -11.19
N HIS A 16 -17.24 33.22 -12.10
CA HIS A 16 -17.19 32.88 -13.52
C HIS A 16 -16.01 33.62 -14.16
N SER A 17 -15.17 32.90 -14.90
CA SER A 17 -14.30 33.49 -15.92
C SER A 17 -14.65 32.90 -17.28
N GLN A 18 -14.92 33.81 -18.22
CA GLN A 18 -15.22 33.57 -19.63
C GLN A 18 -13.98 33.77 -20.50
N GLY A 19 -14.01 33.16 -21.69
CA GLY A 19 -13.29 33.59 -22.90
C GLY A 19 -12.06 32.74 -23.22
N THR A 20 -11.76 32.33 -24.46
CA THR A 20 -12.26 32.78 -25.77
C THR A 20 -11.92 31.72 -26.83
N LEU A 21 -12.86 31.48 -27.76
CA LEU A 21 -12.70 30.70 -29.00
C LEU A 21 -12.45 31.64 -30.19
N GLN A 22 -11.45 31.32 -31.02
CA GLN A 22 -11.30 31.68 -32.45
C GLN A 22 -10.50 30.51 -33.08
N ASN A 23 -11.06 29.58 -33.86
CA ASN A 23 -11.59 29.62 -35.24
C ASN A 23 -10.50 30.00 -36.26
N ILE A 24 -10.13 29.16 -37.25
CA ILE A 24 -10.68 29.09 -38.63
C ILE A 24 -9.82 28.04 -39.40
N ASN A 25 -10.30 27.00 -40.10
CA ASN A 25 -10.81 26.91 -41.49
C ASN A 25 -11.00 25.38 -41.78
N GLY A 26 -11.94 24.83 -42.56
CA GLY A 26 -13.02 25.33 -43.41
C GLY A 26 -13.71 24.15 -44.15
N ASN A 27 -14.99 24.36 -44.52
CA ASN A 27 -15.80 23.79 -45.61
C ASN A 27 -15.87 22.25 -45.84
N THR A 28 -16.99 21.57 -45.58
CA THR A 28 -18.29 21.41 -46.32
C THR A 28 -18.35 20.26 -47.33
N ASN A 29 -19.26 19.32 -47.00
CA ASN A 29 -20.27 18.63 -47.82
C ASN A 29 -19.95 17.53 -48.85
N THR A 30 -20.91 16.60 -48.85
CA THR A 30 -21.45 15.72 -49.91
C THR A 30 -20.80 14.36 -50.21
N HIS A 31 -21.49 13.32 -49.72
CA HIS A 31 -22.04 12.18 -50.45
C HIS A 31 -21.55 11.96 -51.91
N THR A 32 -20.83 10.86 -52.17
CA THR A 32 -21.09 10.04 -53.36
C THR A 32 -20.52 8.62 -53.21
N GLN A 33 -21.34 7.69 -53.64
CA GLN A 33 -21.13 6.28 -53.88
C GLN A 33 -20.53 6.09 -55.29
N THR A 34 -20.19 4.84 -55.65
CA THR A 34 -19.87 4.29 -57.00
C THR A 34 -18.47 4.59 -57.57
N THR A 35 -17.77 3.75 -58.33
CA THR A 35 -17.87 2.37 -58.85
C THR A 35 -16.56 2.09 -59.61
N ASN A 36 -16.25 0.81 -59.88
CA ASN A 36 -15.84 0.29 -61.19
C ASN A 36 -15.83 -1.25 -61.03
N ASP A 37 -16.85 -2.00 -61.47
CA ASP A 37 -17.15 -2.41 -62.86
C ASP A 37 -15.91 -3.03 -63.54
N THR A 38 -15.95 -4.24 -64.10
CA THR A 38 -16.88 -4.80 -65.10
C THR A 38 -16.51 -6.30 -65.28
N LEU A 39 -17.26 -7.26 -65.87
CA LEU A 39 -18.15 -7.26 -67.04
C LEU A 39 -18.87 -8.66 -67.11
N SER A 40 -20.21 -8.65 -67.23
CA SER A 40 -21.10 -9.40 -68.19
C SER A 40 -20.96 -10.93 -68.39
N ASN A 41 -21.98 -11.79 -68.64
CA ASN A 41 -23.28 -11.66 -69.33
C ASN A 41 -24.16 -12.93 -69.09
N THR A 42 -25.46 -12.70 -68.83
CA THR A 42 -26.71 -13.29 -69.40
C THR A 42 -26.89 -14.75 -69.90
N THR A 43 -27.99 -15.36 -69.38
CA THR A 43 -29.07 -16.21 -69.99
C THR A 43 -28.89 -17.65 -70.51
N GLN A 44 -29.72 -18.52 -69.91
CA GLN A 44 -30.69 -19.48 -70.47
C GLN A 44 -30.29 -20.83 -71.12
N THR A 45 -31.12 -21.81 -70.73
CA THR A 45 -31.66 -23.02 -71.41
C THR A 45 -30.87 -24.34 -71.47
N GLU A 46 -31.58 -25.36 -70.95
CA GLU A 46 -31.74 -26.75 -71.43
C GLU A 46 -30.51 -27.65 -71.60
N GLU A 47 -30.49 -28.80 -70.90
CA GLU A 47 -30.86 -30.08 -71.52
C GLU A 47 -30.87 -31.23 -70.49
N ASN A 48 -31.70 -32.21 -70.81
CA ASN A 48 -32.04 -33.43 -70.08
C ASN A 48 -31.41 -34.63 -70.82
N ILE A 49 -31.58 -35.86 -70.29
CA ILE A 49 -31.38 -37.19 -70.95
C ILE A 49 -30.01 -37.86 -70.64
N HIS A 50 -29.97 -38.85 -69.71
CA HIS A 50 -30.02 -40.32 -69.94
C HIS A 50 -28.69 -40.83 -70.52
N SER A 51 -28.02 -41.90 -70.12
CA SER A 51 -28.31 -43.16 -69.41
C SER A 51 -27.12 -44.05 -69.77
N GLN A 52 -26.63 -44.88 -68.86
CA GLN A 52 -26.05 -46.16 -69.28
C GLN A 52 -26.32 -47.21 -68.20
N GLU A 53 -27.19 -48.14 -68.57
CA GLU A 53 -27.44 -49.41 -67.92
C GLU A 53 -26.15 -50.27 -67.93
N ASN A 54 -26.00 -51.10 -66.91
CA ASN A 54 -25.70 -52.51 -67.15
C ASN A 54 -26.21 -53.37 -65.98
N HIS A 55 -27.23 -54.16 -66.33
CA HIS A 55 -27.64 -55.45 -65.76
C HIS A 55 -26.44 -56.41 -65.52
N THR A 56 -26.42 -57.48 -64.73
CA THR A 56 -27.46 -58.36 -64.13
C THR A 56 -26.79 -59.32 -63.12
N THR A 57 -27.49 -59.58 -62.01
CA THR A 57 -27.75 -60.85 -61.27
C THR A 57 -26.70 -61.97 -61.06
N ASN A 58 -26.62 -62.34 -59.77
CA ASN A 58 -26.62 -63.67 -59.10
C ASN A 58 -25.56 -64.73 -59.44
N ASN A 59 -24.92 -65.24 -58.37
CA ASN A 59 -24.81 -66.68 -58.10
C ASN A 59 -24.52 -66.95 -56.61
N ASP A 60 -25.09 -68.05 -56.15
CA ASP A 60 -25.24 -68.57 -54.78
C ASP A 60 -23.93 -69.07 -54.13
N VAL A 61 -23.95 -69.25 -52.80
CA VAL A 61 -23.75 -70.53 -52.09
C VAL A 61 -23.86 -70.33 -50.56
N GLU A 62 -24.59 -71.26 -49.94
CA GLU A 62 -24.98 -71.39 -48.53
C GLU A 62 -23.83 -71.49 -47.50
N ASN A 63 -24.06 -71.01 -46.27
CA ASN A 63 -23.87 -71.85 -45.08
C ASN A 63 -24.63 -71.35 -43.84
N ASN A 64 -25.19 -72.32 -43.13
CA ASN A 64 -26.18 -72.20 -42.06
C ASN A 64 -25.61 -71.89 -40.66
N HIS A 65 -26.51 -71.39 -39.80
CA HIS A 65 -26.49 -71.34 -38.33
C HIS A 65 -25.59 -70.31 -37.63
N SER A 66 -26.23 -69.25 -37.12
CA SER A 66 -26.50 -69.10 -35.67
C SER A 66 -27.44 -67.92 -35.41
N GLN A 67 -28.65 -68.23 -34.92
CA GLN A 67 -29.59 -67.24 -34.38
C GLN A 67 -28.98 -66.59 -33.13
N MET A 68 -28.65 -65.30 -33.22
CA MET A 68 -28.66 -64.41 -32.06
C MET A 68 -29.66 -63.29 -32.35
N LYS A 69 -30.70 -63.22 -31.50
CA LYS A 69 -31.82 -62.28 -31.56
C LYS A 69 -31.34 -60.85 -31.81
N ALA A 70 -31.62 -60.32 -32.99
CA ALA A 70 -31.66 -58.88 -33.22
C ALA A 70 -32.91 -58.32 -32.50
N TYR A 71 -32.72 -57.49 -31.49
CA TYR A 71 -33.81 -56.67 -30.94
C TYR A 71 -34.23 -55.66 -32.01
N SER A 72 -35.22 -56.00 -32.83
CA SER A 72 -35.91 -55.05 -33.68
C SER A 72 -36.71 -54.10 -32.79
N TYR A 73 -36.18 -52.91 -32.51
CA TYR A 73 -36.96 -51.81 -31.93
C TYR A 73 -38.03 -51.38 -32.95
N HIS A 74 -39.22 -51.97 -32.86
CA HIS A 74 -40.41 -51.39 -33.47
C HIS A 74 -40.62 -50.01 -32.82
N TYR A 75 -40.75 -48.95 -33.62
CA TYR A 75 -41.03 -47.61 -33.13
C TYR A 75 -42.31 -47.62 -32.29
N SER A 76 -42.17 -47.39 -30.97
CA SER A 76 -43.30 -47.09 -30.09
C SER A 76 -43.68 -45.61 -30.22
N PRO A 77 -44.96 -45.24 -30.04
CA PRO A 77 -45.37 -43.84 -30.04
C PRO A 77 -44.74 -43.08 -28.85
N TYR A 78 -44.45 -41.80 -29.03
CA TYR A 78 -44.01 -40.93 -27.92
C TYR A 78 -45.12 -40.78 -26.88
N LEU A 79 -44.81 -41.08 -25.62
CA LEU A 79 -45.72 -40.91 -24.48
C LEU A 79 -45.47 -39.59 -23.77
N ARG A 80 -46.54 -38.95 -23.30
CA ARG A 80 -46.43 -37.78 -22.41
C ARG A 80 -45.94 -38.23 -21.03
N VAL A 81 -45.09 -37.43 -20.39
CA VAL A 81 -44.65 -37.65 -19.01
C VAL A 81 -45.44 -36.73 -18.08
N SER A 82 -46.00 -37.30 -17.02
CA SER A 82 -46.64 -36.56 -15.94
C SER A 82 -45.59 -35.82 -15.13
N SER A 83 -45.67 -34.49 -15.10
CA SER A 83 -44.84 -33.62 -14.24
C SER A 83 -45.61 -33.21 -12.99
N PRO A 84 -45.02 -33.20 -11.79
CA PRO A 84 -45.70 -32.77 -10.56
C PRO A 84 -46.23 -31.33 -10.62
N ILE A 85 -45.51 -30.43 -11.31
CA ILE A 85 -45.93 -29.05 -11.59
C ILE A 85 -45.53 -28.73 -13.02
N ALA A 86 -46.48 -28.26 -13.84
CA ALA A 86 -46.25 -27.84 -15.22
C ALA A 86 -47.09 -26.59 -15.55
N SER A 87 -46.44 -25.59 -16.16
CA SER A 87 -47.04 -24.34 -16.63
C SER A 87 -46.23 -23.77 -17.80
N ILE A 88 -46.64 -22.63 -18.37
CA ILE A 88 -45.92 -21.97 -19.45
C ILE A 88 -44.52 -21.56 -18.96
N SER A 89 -43.49 -22.24 -19.48
CA SER A 89 -42.08 -22.02 -19.12
C SER A 89 -41.75 -22.12 -17.61
N SER A 90 -42.53 -22.88 -16.84
CA SER A 90 -42.31 -23.07 -15.40
C SER A 90 -42.77 -24.46 -14.95
N GLY A 91 -42.06 -25.07 -14.01
CA GLY A 91 -42.41 -26.39 -13.46
C GLY A 91 -41.19 -27.26 -13.19
N LEU A 92 -41.46 -28.54 -12.89
CA LEU A 92 -40.44 -29.58 -12.78
C LEU A 92 -40.42 -30.38 -14.09
N TYR A 93 -39.29 -30.33 -14.79
CA TYR A 93 -39.11 -31.00 -16.07
C TYR A 93 -38.02 -32.07 -15.97
N HIS A 94 -38.37 -33.30 -16.33
CA HIS A 94 -37.48 -34.45 -16.39
C HIS A 94 -37.96 -35.37 -17.51
N THR A 95 -37.03 -35.91 -18.29
CA THR A 95 -37.31 -36.92 -19.31
C THR A 95 -36.65 -38.23 -18.87
N PRO A 96 -37.43 -39.31 -18.64
CA PRO A 96 -36.87 -40.63 -18.37
C PRO A 96 -35.89 -41.03 -19.47
N ARG A 97 -34.78 -41.65 -19.09
CA ARG A 97 -33.69 -42.04 -19.97
C ARG A 97 -33.75 -43.54 -20.24
N VAL A 98 -32.99 -44.00 -21.24
CA VAL A 98 -32.90 -45.43 -21.55
C VAL A 98 -32.37 -46.19 -20.33
N GLY A 99 -33.08 -47.23 -19.89
CA GLY A 99 -32.79 -48.00 -18.68
C GLY A 99 -33.64 -47.65 -17.46
N ASP A 100 -34.34 -46.50 -17.49
CA ASP A 100 -35.26 -46.12 -16.42
C ASP A 100 -36.52 -46.99 -16.45
N GLU A 101 -36.97 -47.42 -15.27
CA GLU A 101 -38.29 -48.04 -15.12
C GLU A 101 -39.35 -46.95 -14.96
N VAL A 102 -40.43 -47.08 -15.72
CA VAL A 102 -41.54 -46.12 -15.74
C VAL A 102 -42.86 -46.82 -15.48
N ILE A 103 -43.78 -46.13 -14.80
CA ILE A 103 -45.17 -46.55 -14.65
C ILE A 103 -45.97 -45.90 -15.78
N VAL A 104 -46.64 -46.73 -16.60
CA VAL A 104 -47.56 -46.25 -17.64
C VAL A 104 -48.99 -46.30 -17.11
N SER A 105 -49.73 -45.22 -17.35
CA SER A 105 -51.14 -45.08 -16.99
C SER A 105 -51.92 -44.56 -18.20
N PHE A 106 -53.24 -44.63 -18.13
CA PHE A 106 -54.13 -44.36 -19.26
C PHE A 106 -55.13 -43.26 -18.90
N PHE A 107 -55.23 -42.23 -19.74
CA PHE A 107 -56.22 -41.17 -19.52
C PHE A 107 -57.63 -41.74 -19.68
N ASP A 108 -58.53 -41.44 -18.74
CA ASP A 108 -59.92 -41.92 -18.74
C ASP A 108 -60.05 -43.45 -18.90
N GLU A 109 -59.06 -44.20 -18.42
CA GLU A 109 -58.96 -45.67 -18.58
C GLU A 109 -58.94 -46.13 -20.05
N ASP A 110 -58.60 -45.24 -20.98
CA ASP A 110 -58.51 -45.50 -22.41
C ASP A 110 -57.11 -46.00 -22.79
N ILE A 111 -57.01 -47.28 -23.17
CA ILE A 111 -55.73 -47.92 -23.54
C ILE A 111 -55.03 -47.22 -24.72
N ASP A 112 -55.78 -46.48 -25.55
CA ASP A 112 -55.25 -45.72 -26.68
C ASP A 112 -54.67 -44.35 -26.27
N LYS A 113 -54.78 -43.96 -24.98
CA LYS A 113 -54.21 -42.72 -24.43
C LYS A 113 -53.19 -42.96 -23.30
N PRO A 114 -52.11 -43.72 -23.55
CA PRO A 114 -51.06 -43.96 -22.55
C PRO A 114 -50.25 -42.70 -22.22
N TYR A 115 -49.81 -42.59 -20.97
CA TYR A 115 -48.86 -41.61 -20.50
C TYR A 115 -48.01 -42.18 -19.35
N ILE A 116 -46.82 -41.64 -19.14
CA ILE A 116 -45.94 -42.02 -18.02
C ILE A 116 -46.39 -41.27 -16.78
N SER A 117 -46.79 -41.98 -15.72
CA SER A 117 -47.27 -41.38 -14.46
C SER A 117 -46.18 -41.22 -13.40
N ALA A 118 -45.15 -42.07 -13.39
CA ALA A 118 -44.00 -41.99 -12.49
C ALA A 118 -42.79 -42.79 -13.03
N SER A 119 -41.64 -42.66 -12.35
CA SER A 119 -40.45 -43.49 -12.56
C SER A 119 -40.06 -44.22 -11.27
N LEU A 120 -39.41 -45.37 -11.40
CA LEU A 120 -38.96 -46.19 -10.27
C LEU A 120 -37.44 -46.36 -10.31
N TYR A 121 -36.82 -46.30 -9.14
CA TYR A 121 -35.43 -46.74 -8.98
C TYR A 121 -35.36 -48.26 -9.10
N ASN A 122 -34.30 -48.75 -9.72
CA ASN A 122 -34.06 -50.18 -9.92
C ASN A 122 -32.58 -50.52 -9.66
N GLN A 123 -32.17 -51.77 -9.83
CA GLN A 123 -30.80 -52.20 -9.55
C GLN A 123 -29.75 -51.50 -10.45
N SER A 124 -30.13 -51.14 -11.69
CA SER A 124 -29.27 -50.43 -12.63
C SER A 124 -29.29 -48.91 -12.43
N ASN A 125 -30.38 -48.37 -11.86
CA ASN A 125 -30.61 -46.96 -11.56
C ASN A 125 -31.02 -46.80 -10.09
N PRO A 126 -30.09 -46.89 -9.14
CA PRO A 126 -30.40 -46.73 -7.72
C PRO A 126 -30.66 -45.27 -7.35
N ALA A 127 -31.33 -45.06 -6.21
CA ALA A 127 -31.44 -43.73 -5.60
C ALA A 127 -30.06 -43.15 -5.27
N LEU A 128 -29.93 -41.81 -5.32
CA LEU A 128 -28.68 -41.13 -5.02
C LEU A 128 -28.24 -41.37 -3.55
N PRO A 129 -29.11 -41.19 -2.53
CA PRO A 129 -28.82 -41.73 -1.21
C PRO A 129 -28.81 -43.27 -1.23
N PRO A 130 -27.71 -43.92 -0.81
CA PRO A 130 -27.67 -45.37 -0.70
C PRO A 130 -28.66 -45.83 0.38
N LEU A 131 -29.68 -46.60 -0.02
CA LEU A 131 -30.67 -47.17 0.88
C LEU A 131 -30.26 -48.58 1.33
N PRO A 132 -30.54 -48.98 2.58
CA PRO A 132 -31.29 -48.24 3.61
C PRO A 132 -30.44 -47.29 4.48
N LEU A 133 -29.11 -47.28 4.31
CA LEU A 133 -28.19 -46.57 5.21
C LEU A 133 -28.51 -45.07 5.33
N ASN A 134 -28.86 -44.43 4.20
CA ASN A 134 -29.16 -43.01 4.12
C ASN A 134 -30.66 -42.71 3.94
N ALA A 135 -31.53 -43.52 4.56
CA ALA A 135 -32.98 -43.29 4.53
C ALA A 135 -33.42 -41.94 5.17
N HIS A 136 -32.52 -41.24 5.85
CA HIS A 136 -32.73 -39.92 6.44
C HIS A 136 -32.46 -38.75 5.45
N GLN A 137 -31.98 -39.04 4.24
CA GLN A 137 -31.64 -38.04 3.22
C GLN A 137 -32.77 -37.88 2.20
N THR A 138 -32.97 -36.65 1.75
CA THR A 138 -33.81 -36.32 0.59
C THR A 138 -32.97 -35.50 -0.39
N SER A 139 -32.89 -35.95 -1.64
CA SER A 139 -32.00 -35.38 -2.64
C SER A 139 -32.74 -35.03 -3.92
N LEU A 140 -32.36 -33.90 -4.53
CA LEU A 140 -32.68 -33.56 -5.91
C LEU A 140 -31.36 -33.47 -6.68
N SER A 141 -31.20 -34.28 -7.72
CA SER A 141 -29.97 -34.29 -8.50
C SER A 141 -30.21 -34.45 -10.00
N ALA A 142 -29.25 -33.95 -10.78
CA ALA A 142 -29.18 -34.13 -12.21
C ALA A 142 -27.76 -34.52 -12.59
N ARG A 143 -27.64 -35.61 -13.37
CA ARG A 143 -26.36 -36.14 -13.83
C ARG A 143 -26.30 -36.17 -15.35
N THR A 144 -25.15 -35.88 -15.93
CA THR A 144 -24.89 -36.21 -17.34
C THR A 144 -24.54 -37.69 -17.46
N LEU A 145 -25.25 -38.43 -18.31
CA LEU A 145 -24.89 -39.82 -18.64
C LEU A 145 -24.13 -39.80 -19.96
N ASN A 146 -22.93 -40.39 -19.97
CA ASN A 146 -22.24 -40.70 -21.21
C ASN A 146 -22.72 -42.08 -21.67
N ASN A 147 -23.21 -42.18 -22.91
CA ASN A 147 -23.34 -43.46 -23.58
C ASN A 147 -21.92 -43.96 -23.89
N THR A 148 -21.42 -44.92 -23.13
CA THR A 148 -20.32 -45.75 -23.60
C THR A 148 -20.89 -46.86 -24.45
N LYS A 149 -20.82 -46.68 -25.77
CA LYS A 149 -20.60 -47.72 -26.78
C LYS A 149 -20.57 -47.03 -28.13
N GLU A 150 -19.39 -46.99 -28.74
CA GLU A 150 -19.10 -47.24 -30.15
C GLU A 150 -17.74 -46.62 -30.50
N THR A 151 -16.64 -47.22 -30.01
CA THR A 151 -15.36 -47.35 -30.72
C THR A 151 -14.52 -48.37 -29.96
N GLU A 152 -14.05 -49.41 -30.65
CA GLU A 152 -13.13 -50.46 -30.15
C GLU A 152 -11.70 -49.93 -29.88
N ASP A 153 -11.53 -48.66 -29.53
CA ASP A 153 -10.21 -48.09 -29.24
C ASP A 153 -9.98 -48.00 -27.72
N THR A 154 -9.18 -48.94 -27.25
CA THR A 154 -8.89 -49.30 -25.86
C THR A 154 -8.02 -48.30 -25.08
N ASN A 155 -8.07 -46.99 -25.37
CA ASN A 155 -7.20 -46.01 -24.67
C ASN A 155 -7.77 -44.59 -24.47
N SER A 156 -9.09 -44.42 -24.33
CA SER A 156 -9.62 -43.20 -23.69
C SER A 156 -11.03 -43.39 -23.15
N SER A 157 -11.12 -43.98 -21.96
CA SER A 157 -12.35 -44.03 -21.16
C SER A 157 -12.50 -42.70 -20.42
N ILE A 158 -12.91 -41.63 -21.11
CA ILE A 158 -13.29 -40.39 -20.43
C ILE A 158 -14.70 -40.57 -19.87
N VAL A 159 -14.75 -41.21 -18.70
CA VAL A 159 -15.97 -41.34 -17.88
C VAL A 159 -16.10 -40.07 -17.05
N GLU A 160 -16.66 -39.00 -17.62
CA GLU A 160 -17.03 -37.81 -16.86
C GLU A 160 -18.55 -37.70 -16.73
N SER A 161 -19.00 -37.66 -15.49
CA SER A 161 -20.39 -37.74 -15.09
C SER A 161 -20.75 -36.56 -14.19
N GLY A 162 -20.82 -35.37 -14.77
CA GLY A 162 -21.10 -34.17 -14.00
C GLY A 162 -22.38 -34.31 -13.18
N LEU A 163 -22.33 -33.91 -11.90
CA LEU A 163 -23.43 -34.00 -10.95
C LEU A 163 -23.72 -32.63 -10.33
N ASN A 164 -24.97 -32.19 -10.42
CA ASN A 164 -25.49 -31.11 -9.60
C ASN A 164 -26.49 -31.70 -8.61
N GLU A 165 -26.37 -31.32 -7.34
CA GLU A 165 -27.11 -31.95 -6.24
C GLU A 165 -27.49 -30.92 -5.17
N ILE A 166 -28.71 -31.07 -4.67
CA ILE A 166 -29.15 -30.51 -3.39
C ILE A 166 -29.62 -31.67 -2.52
N THR A 167 -29.02 -31.84 -1.35
CA THR A 167 -29.38 -32.90 -0.40
C THR A 167 -29.64 -32.34 0.98
N LEU A 168 -30.75 -32.79 1.58
CA LEU A 168 -31.19 -32.43 2.92
C LEU A 168 -31.07 -33.66 3.82
N SER A 169 -30.39 -33.51 4.95
CA SER A 169 -30.29 -34.51 6.02
C SER A 169 -30.86 -33.93 7.31
N ASN A 170 -31.73 -34.71 7.99
CA ASN A 170 -32.40 -34.30 9.23
C ASN A 170 -32.02 -35.18 10.43
N ILE A 171 -30.80 -35.73 10.46
CA ILE A 171 -30.31 -36.41 11.66
C ILE A 171 -30.11 -35.36 12.75
N LYS A 172 -30.72 -35.59 13.92
CA LYS A 172 -30.61 -34.71 15.08
C LYS A 172 -29.15 -34.38 15.41
N GLU A 173 -28.82 -33.10 15.57
CA GLU A 173 -27.47 -32.56 15.82
C GLU A 173 -26.45 -32.80 14.68
N LYS A 174 -26.91 -33.26 13.51
CA LYS A 174 -26.13 -33.50 12.29
C LYS A 174 -26.91 -33.10 11.04
N GLU A 175 -27.82 -32.14 11.18
CA GLU A 175 -28.61 -31.61 10.10
C GLU A 175 -27.71 -30.95 9.06
N GLN A 176 -27.98 -31.21 7.79
CA GLN A 176 -27.13 -30.72 6.71
C GLN A 176 -27.96 -30.35 5.49
N ILE A 177 -27.61 -29.22 4.89
CA ILE A 177 -27.94 -28.89 3.52
C ILE A 177 -26.64 -28.98 2.72
N TYR A 178 -26.58 -29.91 1.78
CA TYR A 178 -25.48 -30.06 0.85
C TYR A 178 -25.89 -29.49 -0.51
N LEU A 179 -25.07 -28.61 -1.07
CA LEU A 179 -25.23 -28.07 -2.41
C LEU A 179 -23.94 -28.29 -3.18
N GLN A 180 -24.03 -28.92 -4.34
CA GLN A 180 -22.92 -29.11 -5.26
C GLN A 180 -23.28 -28.54 -6.63
N ALA A 181 -22.40 -27.67 -7.13
CA ALA A 181 -22.32 -27.35 -8.55
C ALA A 181 -21.09 -28.08 -9.12
N GLN A 182 -21.26 -28.85 -10.20
CA GLN A 182 -20.15 -29.62 -10.79
C GLN A 182 -19.02 -28.71 -11.30
N ARG A 183 -19.36 -27.51 -11.76
CA ARG A 183 -18.41 -26.59 -12.41
C ARG A 183 -18.64 -25.15 -11.98
N ASP A 184 -19.77 -24.57 -12.37
CA ASP A 184 -20.06 -23.16 -12.16
C ASP A 184 -21.25 -23.01 -11.21
N TYR A 185 -21.10 -22.18 -10.16
CA TYR A 185 -22.19 -21.70 -9.33
C TYR A 185 -22.28 -20.17 -9.51
N GLU A 186 -23.42 -19.71 -10.02
CA GLU A 186 -23.73 -18.28 -10.17
C GLU A 186 -24.91 -17.91 -9.27
N GLU A 187 -24.74 -16.86 -8.47
CA GLU A 187 -25.79 -16.33 -7.59
C GLU A 187 -26.04 -14.85 -7.92
N LEU A 188 -27.27 -14.54 -8.37
CA LEU A 188 -27.71 -13.17 -8.66
C LEU A 188 -28.80 -12.74 -7.66
N ILE A 189 -28.43 -11.86 -6.73
CA ILE A 189 -29.36 -11.26 -5.78
C ILE A 189 -29.73 -9.84 -6.23
N LYS A 190 -30.96 -9.67 -6.74
CA LYS A 190 -31.43 -8.38 -7.29
C LYS A 190 -31.72 -7.31 -6.24
N HIS A 191 -31.78 -7.69 -4.95
CA HIS A 191 -32.07 -6.78 -3.86
C HIS A 191 -31.06 -6.95 -2.72
N ASN A 192 -31.41 -7.72 -1.69
CA ASN A 192 -30.59 -7.87 -0.48
C ASN A 192 -30.18 -9.32 -0.28
N PHE A 193 -28.91 -9.54 0.07
CA PHE A 193 -28.40 -10.80 0.61
C PHE A 193 -28.06 -10.58 2.08
N THR A 194 -28.48 -11.50 2.95
CA THR A 194 -28.14 -11.46 4.38
C THR A 194 -27.74 -12.86 4.81
N GLN A 195 -26.57 -12.97 5.42
CA GLN A 195 -26.02 -14.23 5.92
C GLN A 195 -25.67 -14.08 7.39
N LYS A 196 -26.12 -15.02 8.22
CA LYS A 196 -25.76 -15.12 9.64
C LYS A 196 -25.23 -16.51 9.91
N ILE A 197 -23.98 -16.60 10.37
CA ILE A 197 -23.35 -17.84 10.81
C ILE A 197 -23.15 -17.71 12.32
N GLN A 198 -23.68 -18.66 13.10
CA GLN A 198 -23.63 -18.60 14.56
C GLN A 198 -22.36 -19.23 15.15
N ASN A 199 -21.60 -19.95 14.32
CA ASN A 199 -20.35 -20.59 14.69
C ASN A 199 -19.27 -20.19 13.68
N ASN A 200 -18.59 -21.15 13.04
CA ASN A 200 -17.45 -20.88 12.16
C ASN A 200 -17.86 -20.69 10.70
N LYS A 201 -17.14 -19.80 10.01
CA LYS A 201 -17.17 -19.65 8.55
C LYS A 201 -15.76 -19.84 8.01
N ASP A 202 -15.57 -20.89 7.24
CA ASP A 202 -14.33 -21.18 6.52
C ASP A 202 -14.52 -20.86 5.03
N SER A 203 -13.49 -20.27 4.41
CA SER A 203 -13.50 -19.94 2.98
C SER A 203 -12.10 -20.13 2.42
N ILE A 204 -11.98 -20.96 1.39
CA ILE A 204 -10.74 -21.26 0.69
C ILE A 204 -10.99 -21.01 -0.79
N VAL A 205 -10.16 -20.16 -1.39
CA VAL A 205 -10.15 -19.90 -2.83
C VAL A 205 -8.74 -20.25 -3.30
N GLU A 206 -8.62 -21.34 -4.07
CA GLU A 206 -7.32 -21.77 -4.59
C GLU A 206 -6.81 -20.86 -5.71
N GLY A 207 -7.73 -20.18 -6.39
CA GLY A 207 -7.44 -19.17 -7.41
C GLY A 207 -7.43 -17.74 -6.86
N ALA A 208 -7.83 -16.80 -7.70
CA ALA A 208 -7.90 -15.38 -7.34
C ALA A 208 -9.24 -15.03 -6.68
N TYR A 209 -9.19 -14.22 -5.61
CA TYR A 209 -10.36 -13.60 -4.99
C TYR A 209 -10.40 -12.10 -5.33
N ASN A 210 -11.51 -11.65 -5.91
CA ASN A 210 -11.72 -10.24 -6.25
C ASN A 210 -12.98 -9.73 -5.55
N GLU A 211 -12.84 -8.65 -4.79
CA GLU A 211 -13.95 -7.98 -4.11
C GLU A 211 -14.01 -6.52 -4.53
N ARG A 212 -15.20 -6.04 -4.92
CA ARG A 212 -15.41 -4.63 -5.29
C ARG A 212 -16.63 -4.07 -4.56
N ILE A 213 -16.37 -3.23 -3.57
CA ILE A 213 -17.39 -2.46 -2.86
C ILE A 213 -17.43 -1.05 -3.45
N LYS A 214 -18.57 -0.65 -4.03
CA LYS A 214 -18.72 0.68 -4.67
C LYS A 214 -18.93 1.84 -3.69
N LYS A 215 -19.29 1.52 -2.46
CA LYS A 215 -19.62 2.51 -1.41
C LYS A 215 -18.72 2.29 -0.20
N ILE A 216 -19.25 1.66 0.85
CA ILE A 216 -18.60 1.56 2.16
C ILE A 216 -18.38 0.10 2.51
N HIS A 217 -17.16 -0.23 2.95
CA HIS A 217 -16.82 -1.50 3.57
C HIS A 217 -16.48 -1.24 5.04
N THR A 218 -17.24 -1.84 5.96
CA THR A 218 -17.00 -1.78 7.40
C THR A 218 -16.68 -3.17 7.90
N GLN A 219 -15.59 -3.29 8.65
CA GLN A 219 -15.14 -4.55 9.23
C GLN A 219 -14.86 -4.33 10.71
N THR A 220 -15.53 -5.11 11.56
CA THR A 220 -15.31 -5.12 13.02
C THR A 220 -14.80 -6.50 13.41
N ILE A 221 -13.72 -6.53 14.19
CA ILE A 221 -13.10 -7.75 14.71
C ILE A 221 -12.92 -7.54 16.20
N ASP A 222 -13.67 -8.28 17.02
CA ASP A 222 -13.74 -8.03 18.45
C ASP A 222 -12.51 -8.50 19.23
N LEU A 223 -11.78 -9.50 18.69
CA LEU A 223 -10.63 -10.11 19.36
C LEU A 223 -9.31 -9.84 18.64
N ALA A 224 -9.10 -10.45 17.47
CA ALA A 224 -7.81 -10.39 16.78
C ALA A 224 -7.94 -10.55 15.27
N LYS A 225 -7.14 -9.78 14.52
CA LYS A 225 -6.98 -9.90 13.07
C LYS A 225 -5.52 -10.20 12.74
N ILE A 226 -5.28 -11.34 12.09
CA ILE A 226 -3.97 -11.75 11.59
C ILE A 226 -4.02 -11.71 10.06
N VAL A 227 -3.05 -11.04 9.44
CA VAL A 227 -2.96 -10.91 7.98
C VAL A 227 -1.55 -11.28 7.55
N SER A 228 -1.45 -12.35 6.76
CA SER A 228 -0.20 -12.85 6.20
C SER A 228 -0.23 -12.73 4.69
N ILE A 229 0.72 -12.00 4.11
CA ILE A 229 0.87 -11.84 2.66
C ILE A 229 2.21 -12.44 2.24
N GLY A 230 2.19 -13.41 1.32
CA GLY A 230 3.40 -14.06 0.80
C GLY A 230 4.13 -13.27 -0.29
N GLY A 231 3.49 -12.22 -0.84
CA GLY A 231 4.03 -11.36 -1.88
C GLY A 231 3.93 -9.87 -1.53
N GLU A 232 3.54 -9.03 -2.49
CA GLU A 232 3.41 -7.58 -2.30
C GLU A 232 2.09 -7.20 -1.59
N TYR A 233 2.15 -6.20 -0.71
CA TYR A 233 0.98 -5.57 -0.09
C TYR A 233 0.91 -4.07 -0.44
N ASN A 234 0.09 -3.71 -1.42
CA ASN A 234 -0.10 -2.33 -1.88
C ASN A 234 -1.38 -1.73 -1.31
N THR A 235 -1.28 -0.52 -0.75
CA THR A 235 -2.43 0.25 -0.23
C THR A 235 -2.43 1.63 -0.85
N ASN A 236 -3.46 1.96 -1.64
CA ASN A 236 -3.68 3.28 -2.19
C ASN A 236 -4.91 3.92 -1.52
N VAL A 237 -4.74 5.11 -0.96
CA VAL A 237 -5.80 5.88 -0.31
C VAL A 237 -5.80 7.29 -0.89
N ALA A 238 -6.90 7.67 -1.53
CA ALA A 238 -6.98 8.93 -2.28
C ALA A 238 -7.15 10.18 -1.39
N LEU A 239 -7.68 10.01 -0.19
CA LEU A 239 -8.00 11.11 0.73
C LEU A 239 -7.15 11.03 1.99
N SER A 240 -7.61 10.34 3.03
CA SER A 240 -6.93 10.24 4.33
C SER A 240 -6.82 8.80 4.82
N LYS A 241 -5.72 8.51 5.52
CA LYS A 241 -5.48 7.24 6.20
C LYS A 241 -5.08 7.53 7.64
N ASP A 242 -5.96 7.15 8.56
CA ASP A 242 -5.72 7.28 9.99
C ASP A 242 -5.42 5.91 10.60
N THR A 243 -4.43 5.85 11.48
CA THR A 243 -4.05 4.65 12.23
C THR A 243 -4.00 5.01 13.71
N ILE A 244 -4.89 4.41 14.50
CA ILE A 244 -4.95 4.62 15.95
C ILE A 244 -4.59 3.30 16.62
N VAL A 245 -3.60 3.34 17.51
CA VAL A 245 -3.10 2.16 18.23
C VAL A 245 -3.08 2.45 19.72
N GLY A 246 -3.77 1.64 20.51
CA GLY A 246 -3.95 1.89 21.95
C GLY A 246 -2.78 1.50 22.84
N LEU A 247 -1.90 0.61 22.38
CA LEU A 247 -0.78 0.08 23.18
C LEU A 247 0.58 0.25 22.48
N SER A 248 0.84 -0.51 21.41
CA SER A 248 2.15 -0.52 20.74
C SER A 248 2.04 -0.69 19.24
N HIS A 249 2.84 0.06 18.50
CA HIS A 249 2.99 -0.02 17.05
C HIS A 249 4.48 -0.23 16.71
N THR A 250 4.81 -1.43 16.21
CA THR A 250 6.18 -1.79 15.82
C THR A 250 6.26 -1.99 14.31
N LEU A 251 7.23 -1.35 13.68
CA LEU A 251 7.53 -1.49 12.25
C LEU A 251 8.92 -2.10 12.06
N ASN A 252 8.98 -3.34 11.59
CA ASN A 252 10.23 -4.02 11.24
C ASN A 252 10.39 -4.05 9.72
N VAL A 253 11.47 -3.46 9.21
CA VAL A 253 11.75 -3.37 7.76
C VAL A 253 13.10 -3.98 7.47
N GLY A 254 13.12 -5.07 6.69
CA GLY A 254 14.35 -5.84 6.43
C GLY A 254 15.30 -5.25 5.39
N ALA A 255 14.83 -4.31 4.56
CA ALA A 255 15.62 -3.74 3.46
C ALA A 255 15.68 -2.21 3.48
N SER A 256 14.56 -1.53 3.20
CA SER A 256 14.55 -0.06 3.15
C SER A 256 13.19 0.53 3.51
N ASN A 257 13.20 1.64 4.25
CA ASN A 257 12.02 2.43 4.58
C ASN A 257 12.19 3.84 4.02
N LYS A 258 11.29 4.27 3.14
CA LYS A 258 11.35 5.59 2.49
C LYS A 258 10.07 6.37 2.75
N LEU A 259 10.19 7.47 3.47
CA LEU A 259 9.11 8.42 3.69
C LEU A 259 9.28 9.65 2.79
N ARG A 260 8.21 10.05 2.10
CA ARG A 260 8.15 11.31 1.34
C ARG A 260 6.88 12.06 1.74
N VAL A 261 7.06 13.28 2.23
CA VAL A 261 5.97 14.18 2.60
C VAL A 261 6.12 15.45 1.76
N ALA A 262 5.08 15.83 1.01
CA ALA A 262 5.15 16.93 0.05
C ALA A 262 4.96 18.32 0.68
N LYS A 263 4.29 18.36 1.84
CA LYS A 263 4.03 19.56 2.62
C LYS A 263 4.60 19.35 4.02
N ASP A 264 3.73 19.25 5.01
CA ASP A 264 4.12 19.32 6.42
C ASP A 264 4.20 17.94 7.07
N SER A 265 5.18 17.78 7.95
CA SER A 265 5.34 16.61 8.83
C SER A 265 5.58 17.10 10.25
N SER A 266 4.86 16.55 11.21
CA SER A 266 4.99 16.88 12.63
C SER A 266 5.03 15.62 13.48
N GLU A 267 5.76 15.68 14.58
CA GLU A 267 5.87 14.59 15.53
C GLU A 267 5.79 15.16 16.95
N TYR A 268 4.98 14.55 17.79
CA TYR A 268 4.89 14.85 19.21
C TYR A 268 5.20 13.57 19.98
N VAL A 269 6.19 13.65 20.87
CA VAL A 269 6.59 12.55 21.76
C VAL A 269 6.39 13.05 23.18
N GLY A 270 5.54 12.38 23.95
CA GLY A 270 5.20 12.81 25.32
C GLY A 270 6.32 12.57 26.33
N GLU A 271 7.17 11.59 26.06
CA GLU A 271 8.30 11.18 26.91
C GLU A 271 9.60 11.20 26.07
N ASP A 272 10.42 10.16 26.15
CA ASP A 272 11.72 10.10 25.49
C ASP A 272 11.65 9.70 24.00
N LYS A 273 12.58 10.26 23.22
CA LYS A 273 12.88 9.83 21.84
C LYS A 273 14.35 9.43 21.72
N SER A 274 14.60 8.15 21.42
CA SER A 274 15.93 7.64 21.10
C SER A 274 16.11 7.45 19.60
N VAL A 275 17.27 7.86 19.08
CA VAL A 275 17.64 7.69 17.67
C VAL A 275 19.07 7.17 17.61
N GLU A 276 19.23 5.97 17.04
CA GLU A 276 20.52 5.34 16.82
C GLU A 276 20.76 5.15 15.32
N ILE A 277 21.90 5.63 14.83
CA ILE A 277 22.32 5.50 13.43
C ILE A 277 23.73 4.90 13.43
N GLN A 278 23.89 3.72 12.83
CA GLN A 278 25.18 3.02 12.79
C GLN A 278 26.15 3.58 11.75
N ALA A 279 25.62 4.21 10.70
CA ALA A 279 26.38 4.81 9.62
C ALA A 279 26.24 6.34 9.67
N ASN A 280 25.68 6.95 8.62
CA ASN A 280 25.66 8.40 8.46
C ASN A 280 24.26 8.99 8.68
N LEU A 281 24.22 10.16 9.30
CA LEU A 281 23.05 11.05 9.31
C LEU A 281 23.39 12.31 8.50
N ASN A 282 22.66 12.53 7.41
CA ASN A 282 22.82 13.71 6.56
C ASN A 282 21.56 14.58 6.64
N THR A 283 21.70 15.80 7.12
CA THR A 283 20.61 16.78 7.26
C THR A 283 20.88 17.99 6.37
N SER A 284 19.90 18.40 5.56
CA SER A 284 19.99 19.62 4.77
C SER A 284 18.70 20.43 4.92
N ILE A 285 18.84 21.62 5.48
CA ILE A 285 17.74 22.56 5.71
C ILE A 285 17.98 23.77 4.79
N LYS A 286 16.96 24.16 4.02
CA LYS A 286 17.07 25.23 3.01
C LYS A 286 16.73 26.62 3.54
N GLN A 287 16.00 26.65 4.64
CA GLN A 287 15.60 27.86 5.34
C GLN A 287 16.17 27.77 6.76
N ASP A 288 15.32 27.85 7.78
CA ASP A 288 15.76 28.01 9.16
C ASP A 288 15.73 26.69 9.94
N GLU A 289 16.70 26.52 10.84
CA GLU A 289 16.70 25.50 11.89
C GLU A 289 16.60 26.18 13.25
N ASN A 290 15.55 25.86 14.02
CA ASN A 290 15.39 26.33 15.38
C ASN A 290 15.44 25.15 16.35
N ARG A 291 16.38 25.19 17.29
CA ARG A 291 16.58 24.12 18.28
C ARG A 291 16.61 24.68 19.69
N ASN A 292 15.51 24.48 20.42
CA ASN A 292 15.38 24.89 21.82
C ASN A 292 15.53 23.67 22.72
N VAL A 293 16.42 23.74 23.72
CA VAL A 293 16.62 22.67 24.71
C VAL A 293 16.36 23.27 26.08
N GLY A 294 15.32 22.78 26.77
CA GLY A 294 14.97 23.27 28.12
C GLY A 294 15.89 22.74 29.22
N GLY A 295 16.58 21.62 28.96
CA GLY A 295 17.61 21.06 29.83
C GLY A 295 19.01 21.16 29.23
N ASN A 296 19.86 20.17 29.51
CA ASN A 296 21.25 20.18 29.06
C ASN A 296 21.40 19.70 27.61
N LYS A 297 22.20 20.41 26.81
CA LYS A 297 22.73 19.90 25.53
C LYS A 297 24.17 19.42 25.74
N ARG A 298 24.45 18.15 25.44
CA ARG A 298 25.81 17.60 25.37
C ARG A 298 26.07 17.10 23.96
N GLU A 299 27.20 17.50 23.39
CA GLU A 299 27.65 17.08 22.07
C GLU A 299 29.09 16.57 22.17
N ILE A 300 29.34 15.36 21.67
CA ILE A 300 30.67 14.75 21.69
C ILE A 300 31.01 14.38 20.26
N ILE A 301 32.09 14.96 19.74
CA ILE A 301 32.56 14.71 18.40
C ILE A 301 33.96 14.11 18.53
N GLN A 302 34.13 12.87 18.05
CA GLN A 302 35.44 12.21 18.04
C GLN A 302 36.31 12.67 16.85
N GLY A 303 35.66 13.09 15.75
CA GLY A 303 36.29 13.71 14.60
C GLY A 303 36.40 15.22 14.72
N SER A 304 36.33 15.92 13.59
CA SER A 304 36.30 17.40 13.55
C SER A 304 34.89 17.95 13.74
N LEU A 305 34.81 19.15 14.33
CA LEU A 305 33.62 19.99 14.34
C LEU A 305 33.96 21.28 13.59
N ASP A 306 33.25 21.52 12.49
CA ASP A 306 33.40 22.73 11.69
C ASP A 306 32.13 23.59 11.83
N ILE A 307 32.29 24.82 12.31
CA ILE A 307 31.20 25.80 12.46
C ILE A 307 31.54 27.01 11.60
N GLN A 308 30.72 27.27 10.59
CA GLN A 308 30.89 28.40 9.68
C GLN A 308 29.59 29.20 9.57
N SER A 309 29.69 30.51 9.86
CA SER A 309 28.63 31.49 9.61
C SER A 309 29.17 32.59 8.70
N ILE A 310 28.35 33.04 7.74
CA ILE A 310 28.69 34.15 6.84
C ILE A 310 28.44 35.50 7.53
N LYS A 311 27.51 35.52 8.49
CA LYS A 311 27.15 36.72 9.24
C LYS A 311 27.66 36.57 10.68
N GLU A 312 26.78 36.70 11.65
CA GLU A 312 27.11 36.60 13.06
C GLU A 312 27.22 35.14 13.54
N CYS A 313 28.05 34.93 14.55
CA CYS A 313 28.13 33.72 15.35
C CYS A 313 28.27 34.18 16.81
N ASN A 314 27.24 33.94 17.62
CA ASN A 314 27.18 34.42 19.00
C ASN A 314 27.30 33.22 19.95
N ILE A 315 28.20 33.33 20.94
CA ILE A 315 28.37 32.34 22.01
C ILE A 315 28.25 33.11 23.32
N ASN A 316 27.15 32.89 24.03
CA ASN A 316 26.80 33.61 25.25
C ASN A 316 26.58 32.61 26.38
N SER A 317 27.08 32.93 27.58
CA SER A 317 26.87 32.18 28.81
C SER A 317 26.79 33.16 29.97
N GLU A 318 25.83 32.97 30.87
CA GLU A 318 25.69 33.84 32.05
C GLU A 318 26.73 33.52 33.14
N GLU A 319 27.27 32.31 33.16
CA GLU A 319 28.27 31.90 34.15
C GLU A 319 29.68 31.86 33.56
N GLN A 320 29.93 30.93 32.63
CA GLN A 320 31.28 30.67 32.13
C GLN A 320 31.28 30.14 30.70
N ILE A 321 32.35 30.46 29.97
CA ILE A 321 32.72 29.86 28.69
C ILE A 321 34.16 29.38 28.84
N ASN A 322 34.38 28.07 28.68
CA ASN A 322 35.70 27.46 28.74
C ASN A 322 36.14 27.03 27.34
N VAL A 323 37.30 27.50 26.90
CA VAL A 323 37.91 27.12 25.61
C VAL A 323 39.30 26.58 25.90
N THR A 324 39.52 25.30 25.60
CA THR A 324 40.77 24.61 25.88
C THR A 324 41.22 23.82 24.66
N SER A 325 42.51 23.89 24.33
CA SER A 325 43.14 23.12 23.26
C SER A 325 44.51 22.66 23.73
N GLN A 326 44.90 21.44 23.36
CA GLN A 326 46.24 20.91 23.65
C GLN A 326 47.33 21.47 22.73
N HIS A 327 46.94 22.05 21.58
CA HIS A 327 47.89 22.53 20.58
C HIS A 327 47.80 24.04 20.41
N ASN A 328 46.72 24.52 19.79
CA ASN A 328 46.59 25.93 19.42
C ASN A 328 45.15 26.42 19.65
N ILE A 329 45.02 27.68 20.03
CA ILE A 329 43.81 28.49 19.95
C ILE A 329 44.21 29.77 19.20
N LEU A 330 43.65 30.01 18.01
CA LEU A 330 43.94 31.16 17.17
C LEU A 330 42.70 32.05 17.02
N PHE A 331 42.83 33.31 17.39
CA PHE A 331 41.84 34.35 17.09
C PHE A 331 42.40 35.26 15.99
N SER A 332 41.70 35.35 14.86
CA SER A 332 42.13 36.16 13.72
C SER A 332 40.95 36.95 13.16
N THR A 333 41.19 38.22 12.86
CA THR A 333 40.19 39.17 12.38
C THR A 333 40.84 40.16 11.44
N GLN A 334 40.08 40.66 10.46
CA GLN A 334 40.57 41.65 9.49
C GLN A 334 40.38 43.10 9.96
N LYS A 335 39.51 43.34 10.95
CA LYS A 335 39.13 44.69 11.38
C LYS A 335 39.52 44.98 12.81
N SER A 336 38.91 44.26 13.75
CA SER A 336 39.09 44.53 15.18
C SER A 336 38.92 43.26 15.99
N THR A 337 39.69 43.15 17.07
CA THR A 337 39.51 42.22 18.18
C THR A 337 39.44 43.04 19.45
N GLY A 338 38.67 42.60 20.44
CA GLY A 338 38.52 43.29 21.72
C GLY A 338 38.36 42.30 22.85
N PHE A 339 38.93 42.63 24.01
CA PHE A 339 38.79 41.89 25.26
C PHE A 339 38.45 42.91 26.33
N GLU A 340 37.32 42.72 27.01
CA GLU A 340 36.81 43.64 28.02
C GLU A 340 36.42 42.85 29.27
N SER A 341 36.76 43.38 30.44
CA SER A 341 36.43 42.77 31.73
C SER A 341 36.28 43.86 32.79
N ASP A 342 35.27 43.73 33.66
CA ASP A 342 35.01 44.71 34.73
C ASP A 342 36.05 44.65 35.86
N LYS A 343 36.70 43.51 36.04
CA LYS A 343 37.59 43.26 37.19
C LYS A 343 39.02 42.97 36.77
N ASN A 344 39.26 41.83 36.16
CA ASN A 344 40.60 41.35 35.87
C ASN A 344 40.66 40.78 34.45
N HIS A 345 41.70 41.20 33.72
CA HIS A 345 42.18 40.57 32.51
C HIS A 345 43.61 40.06 32.78
N THR A 346 43.86 38.78 32.54
CA THR A 346 45.13 38.12 32.91
C THR A 346 45.67 37.31 31.75
N GLU A 347 46.92 37.54 31.38
CA GLU A 347 47.66 36.77 30.39
C GLU A 347 48.90 36.17 31.03
N ILE A 348 49.05 34.84 30.94
CA ILE A 348 50.17 34.11 31.52
C ILE A 348 50.68 33.11 30.48
N ALA A 349 51.96 33.24 30.13
CA ALA A 349 52.66 32.34 29.23
C ALA A 349 54.17 32.39 29.53
N ASP A 350 54.92 31.40 29.04
CA ASP A 350 56.40 31.43 29.08
C ASP A 350 56.96 32.66 28.34
N ASN A 351 56.29 33.09 27.27
CA ASN A 351 56.62 34.30 26.52
C ASN A 351 55.35 34.97 26.00
N ILE A 352 55.24 36.29 26.24
CA ILE A 352 54.20 37.15 25.67
C ILE A 352 54.89 38.17 24.77
N ALA A 353 54.46 38.24 23.50
CA ALA A 353 55.01 39.18 22.52
C ALA A 353 53.92 40.13 22.03
N MET A 354 54.10 41.43 22.27
CA MET A 354 53.22 42.48 21.79
C MET A 354 53.94 43.31 20.73
N GLN A 355 53.35 43.40 19.53
CA GLN A 355 53.89 44.17 18.42
C GLN A 355 52.75 44.93 17.74
N ALA A 356 52.90 46.24 17.61
CA ALA A 356 52.00 47.08 16.83
C ALA A 356 52.75 47.67 15.64
N LYS A 357 52.04 47.88 14.52
CA LYS A 357 52.60 48.59 13.35
C LYS A 357 52.75 50.09 13.59
N THR A 358 51.93 50.64 14.48
CA THR A 358 51.89 52.07 14.80
C THR A 358 52.21 52.27 16.27
N ASN A 359 51.22 52.14 17.15
CA ASN A 359 51.34 52.48 18.56
C ASN A 359 50.93 51.30 19.45
N ILE A 360 51.55 51.23 20.62
CA ILE A 360 51.05 50.50 21.79
C ILE A 360 50.69 51.58 22.81
N GLU A 361 49.46 51.53 23.32
CA GLU A 361 48.92 52.51 24.27
C GLU A 361 48.51 51.78 25.55
N GLU A 362 49.02 52.24 26.68
CA GLU A 362 48.67 51.73 28.01
C GLU A 362 48.21 52.90 28.88
N GLU A 363 46.98 52.82 29.40
CA GLU A 363 46.39 53.83 30.27
C GLU A 363 45.82 53.14 31.53
N ALA A 364 46.11 53.69 32.69
CA ALA A 364 45.60 53.19 33.96
C ALA A 364 45.24 54.34 34.90
N GLY A 365 44.15 54.17 35.66
CA GLY A 365 43.68 55.19 36.61
C GLY A 365 44.53 55.35 37.88
N ASN A 366 45.50 54.46 38.12
CA ASN A 366 46.35 54.50 39.32
C ASN A 366 47.85 54.40 38.98
N GLN A 367 48.28 53.28 38.41
CA GLN A 367 49.67 53.06 38.05
C GLN A 367 49.84 52.07 36.89
N ILE A 368 50.93 52.23 36.14
CA ILE A 368 51.44 51.25 35.17
C ILE A 368 52.81 50.79 35.69
N ASN A 369 53.06 49.49 35.72
CA ASN A 369 54.28 48.93 36.29
C ASN A 369 54.91 47.88 35.36
N PHE A 370 56.13 48.15 34.91
CA PHE A 370 56.97 47.19 34.20
C PHE A 370 58.05 46.68 35.16
N ALA A 371 58.14 45.37 35.39
CA ALA A 371 59.06 44.82 36.37
C ALA A 371 59.72 43.50 35.94
N VAL A 372 60.97 43.32 36.38
CA VAL A 372 61.76 42.08 36.27
C VAL A 372 62.42 41.84 37.62
N GLY A 373 61.86 40.93 38.42
CA GLY A 373 62.27 40.76 39.83
C GLY A 373 62.17 42.09 40.59
N ASP A 374 63.27 42.52 41.20
CA ASP A 374 63.34 43.80 41.95
C ASP A 374 63.55 45.04 41.06
N THR A 375 63.84 44.87 39.76
CA THR A 375 64.02 45.98 38.81
C THR A 375 62.66 46.41 38.27
N SER A 376 62.34 47.71 38.29
CA SER A 376 61.03 48.20 37.85
C SER A 376 61.05 49.62 37.29
N ILE A 377 60.07 49.89 36.43
CA ILE A 377 59.64 51.23 36.00
C ILE A 377 58.15 51.33 36.37
N THR A 378 57.83 52.24 37.28
CA THR A 378 56.45 52.49 37.74
C THR A 378 56.04 53.92 37.38
N ALA A 379 55.03 54.07 36.53
CA ALA A 379 54.37 55.34 36.28
C ALA A 379 53.13 55.49 37.16
N LYS A 380 52.99 56.64 37.80
CA LYS A 380 51.82 57.05 38.60
C LYS A 380 51.30 58.39 38.09
N GLY A 381 50.14 58.82 38.57
CA GLY A 381 49.51 60.08 38.13
C GLY A 381 50.36 61.35 38.37
N ASP A 382 51.31 61.32 39.31
CA ASP A 382 52.12 62.47 39.73
C ASP A 382 53.64 62.27 39.60
N CYS A 383 54.09 61.05 39.33
CA CYS A 383 55.52 60.73 39.29
C CYS A 383 55.85 59.48 38.44
N VAL A 384 57.12 59.36 38.06
CA VAL A 384 57.72 58.15 37.47
C VAL A 384 58.86 57.68 38.37
N ILE A 385 58.86 56.39 38.71
CA ILE A 385 59.85 55.76 39.59
C ILE A 385 60.59 54.69 38.80
N ILE A 386 61.93 54.72 38.81
CA ILE A 386 62.79 53.71 38.20
C ILE A 386 63.65 53.09 39.30
N LYS A 387 63.59 51.76 39.45
CA LYS A 387 64.39 51.01 40.43
C LYS A 387 65.25 49.97 39.72
N ALA A 388 66.55 49.98 40.00
CA ALA A 388 67.47 48.98 39.49
C ALA A 388 68.70 48.86 40.42
N GLY A 389 69.13 47.62 40.73
CA GLY A 389 70.40 47.38 41.45
C GLY A 389 70.54 48.09 42.80
N GLY A 390 69.44 48.34 43.52
CA GLY A 390 69.42 49.06 44.80
C GLY A 390 69.36 50.59 44.70
N VAL A 391 69.30 51.15 43.48
CA VAL A 391 69.11 52.58 43.21
C VAL A 391 67.64 52.86 42.89
N GLU A 392 67.09 53.97 43.41
CA GLU A 392 65.75 54.47 43.10
C GLU A 392 65.85 55.89 42.52
N VAL A 393 65.32 56.10 41.32
CA VAL A 393 65.16 57.42 40.69
C VAL A 393 63.69 57.77 40.69
N VAL A 394 63.34 58.97 41.16
CA VAL A 394 61.98 59.51 41.15
C VAL A 394 61.96 60.81 40.37
N ILE A 395 61.07 60.89 39.38
CA ILE A 395 60.79 62.11 38.62
C ILE A 395 59.38 62.57 38.99
N ASP A 396 59.25 63.75 39.58
CA ASP A 396 57.97 64.32 40.00
C ASP A 396 57.90 65.84 39.67
N SER A 397 56.85 66.51 40.13
CA SER A 397 56.68 67.97 39.96
C SER A 397 57.80 68.84 40.55
N LYS A 398 58.64 68.28 41.45
CA LYS A 398 59.77 68.97 42.09
C LYS A 398 61.10 68.71 41.38
N GLY A 399 61.13 67.82 40.38
CA GLY A 399 62.30 67.49 39.58
C GLY A 399 62.74 66.03 39.73
N LEU A 400 64.05 65.79 39.62
CA LEU A 400 64.65 64.46 39.65
C LEU A 400 65.36 64.21 40.99
N VAL A 401 65.01 63.11 41.65
CA VAL A 401 65.62 62.66 42.92
C VAL A 401 66.22 61.27 42.73
N VAL A 402 67.51 61.11 43.08
CA VAL A 402 68.20 59.82 43.08
C VAL A 402 68.49 59.40 44.53
N LYS A 403 68.10 58.18 44.89
CA LYS A 403 68.35 57.59 46.20
C LYS A 403 69.22 56.33 46.03
N GLY A 404 70.40 56.35 46.66
CA GLY A 404 71.41 55.30 46.49
C GLY A 404 72.26 55.49 45.22
N GLY A 405 73.47 54.92 45.22
CA GLY A 405 74.43 55.06 44.11
C GLY A 405 75.19 56.39 44.07
N GLU A 406 76.04 56.56 43.05
CA GLU A 406 76.80 57.78 42.77
C GLU A 406 76.10 58.56 41.65
N VAL A 407 75.81 59.85 41.87
CA VAL A 407 75.25 60.74 40.83
C VAL A 407 76.41 61.45 40.14
N LYS A 408 76.62 61.17 38.85
CA LYS A 408 77.59 61.89 38.00
C LYS A 408 76.81 62.74 37.00
N ALA A 409 77.02 64.06 37.04
CA ALA A 409 76.56 64.98 36.00
C ALA A 409 77.72 65.13 35.00
N GLU A 410 77.52 64.68 33.76
CA GLU A 410 78.46 64.88 32.64
C GLU A 410 78.08 66.09 31.79
#